data_AF-A0A9Q0ZI32-F1
#
_entry.id   AF-A0A9Q0ZI32-F1
#
_cell.length_a   1.000
_cell.length_b   1.000
_cell.length_c   1.000
_cell.angle_alpha   90.00
_cell.angle_beta   90.00
_cell.angle_gamma   90.00
#
_symmetry.space_group_name_H-M   'P 1'
#
loop_
_entity.id
_entity.type
_entity.pdbx_description
1 polymer ?
#
loop_
_entity_poly.entity_id
_entity_poly.type
_entity_poly.pdbx_seq_one_letter_code
_entity_poly.pdbx_strand_id
1 'polypeptide(L)'
;MVTNTTTSAPPRRVSARAVPPRSLLPLRFKAKLLPGRGNPSKARNWSPPSPSRLGSSSLSSQESPLHSVAPLPRSSPCSTRDYLRNKAIKILESVDALPLTCFLNELNFPENSIDLMDARKLLNYLKKNYLTSFCLCLVSYLKFCATEFVICKEYAFDVLCQILTENEHDLWQETSFMNKELKSALLDCLNTESSIEILHKISDFVATIATKEVRLGNEWPELLEFVYESISSDSDSEEKVKCAISLLFKLIPQCVVEDMVISIDSFYESLVDIFDSEEMGLEVQVEATLASIRFLCHWTNRWDHDRYSTVLLVEIVLTISTLIEQRSDKDLQELVDELTVLAKEKPWSLSSQFDYLVLSVLRIADGVELQDKTKIIALEFVVALAEKRVEGRRMLRGSQLIIPKVLEKILFLLANLEDNPETGTAETDIQNLPVFLWLH
;
A
#
# COMPACT_ATOMS: atom_id res chain seq x y z
N MET A 1 52.29 -59.31 20.29
CA MET A 1 52.70 -58.89 21.65
C MET A 1 53.60 -57.67 21.47
N VAL A 2 53.06 -56.45 21.50
CA VAL A 2 52.84 -55.59 22.70
C VAL A 2 54.20 -55.24 23.32
N THR A 3 54.71 -53.99 23.27
CA THR A 3 54.18 -52.78 23.93
C THR A 3 54.58 -51.45 23.28
N ASN A 4 53.69 -50.46 23.46
CA ASN A 4 53.75 -49.04 23.11
C ASN A 4 54.80 -48.22 23.89
N THR A 5 55.23 -47.09 23.32
CA THR A 5 55.35 -45.81 24.06
C THR A 5 55.06 -44.63 23.12
N THR A 6 54.27 -43.71 23.65
CA THR A 6 53.59 -42.54 23.09
C THR A 6 54.48 -41.29 23.11
N THR A 7 54.43 -40.44 22.07
CA THR A 7 54.60 -38.97 22.27
C THR A 7 53.90 -38.14 21.17
N SER A 8 52.88 -37.41 21.64
CA SER A 8 52.12 -36.24 21.14
C SER A 8 52.37 -35.61 19.77
N ALA A 9 51.27 -35.42 19.02
CA ALA A 9 51.09 -34.42 17.96
C ALA A 9 50.38 -33.16 18.49
N PRO A 10 50.65 -31.94 17.97
CA PRO A 10 49.85 -30.74 18.23
C PRO A 10 48.77 -30.51 17.15
N PRO A 11 47.73 -29.69 17.42
CA PRO A 11 46.47 -29.71 16.68
C PRO A 11 46.43 -28.78 15.44
N ARG A 12 45.52 -29.13 14.52
CA ARG A 12 45.14 -28.40 13.31
C ARG A 12 44.64 -26.97 13.63
N ARG A 13 45.22 -25.97 12.97
CA ARG A 13 44.66 -24.60 12.87
C ARG A 13 43.52 -24.60 11.85
N VAL A 14 42.34 -24.20 12.30
CA VAL A 14 41.21 -23.78 11.44
C VAL A 14 41.50 -22.36 10.95
N SER A 15 41.48 -22.17 9.63
CA SER A 15 41.70 -20.90 8.96
C SER A 15 40.42 -20.05 9.05
N ALA A 16 40.45 -18.99 9.85
CA ALA A 16 39.41 -17.96 9.85
C ALA A 16 39.62 -17.04 8.64
N ARG A 17 38.66 -17.06 7.73
CA ARG A 17 38.59 -16.24 6.50
C ARG A 17 38.34 -14.78 6.90
N ALA A 18 39.29 -13.91 6.58
CA ALA A 18 39.17 -12.46 6.78
C ALA A 18 38.04 -11.89 5.90
N VAL A 19 37.14 -11.14 6.52
CA VAL A 19 36.11 -10.31 5.89
C VAL A 19 36.76 -8.97 5.50
N PRO A 20 36.55 -8.42 4.28
CA PRO A 20 37.06 -7.11 3.92
C PRO A 20 36.24 -5.99 4.60
N PRO A 21 36.84 -4.83 4.89
CA PRO A 21 36.22 -3.80 5.71
C PRO A 21 35.13 -3.05 4.94
N ARG A 22 33.97 -2.88 5.59
CA ARG A 22 32.93 -1.91 5.19
C ARG A 22 33.56 -0.52 5.07
N SER A 23 33.37 0.11 3.92
CA SER A 23 33.76 1.49 3.64
C SER A 23 33.15 2.43 4.68
N LEU A 24 34.02 3.01 5.49
CA LEU A 24 33.70 4.05 6.47
C LEU A 24 33.30 5.35 5.75
N LEU A 25 32.00 5.61 5.67
CA LEU A 25 31.49 6.98 5.62
C LEU A 25 31.37 7.51 7.06
N PRO A 26 31.60 8.81 7.32
CA PRO A 26 31.95 9.27 8.66
C PRO A 26 30.73 9.35 9.60
N LEU A 27 30.80 8.60 10.69
CA LEU A 27 29.92 8.59 11.88
C LEU A 27 29.80 9.95 12.63
N ARG A 28 30.15 11.08 12.00
CA ARG A 28 30.22 12.40 12.66
C ARG A 28 28.97 13.28 12.49
N PHE A 29 27.91 12.80 11.83
CA PHE A 29 26.70 13.60 11.62
C PHE A 29 25.50 13.25 12.53
N LYS A 30 25.38 12.02 13.05
CA LYS A 30 24.30 11.65 13.99
C LYS A 30 24.41 12.29 15.39
N ALA A 31 25.53 12.92 15.73
CA ALA A 31 25.81 13.39 17.10
C ALA A 31 25.39 14.86 17.40
N LYS A 32 24.62 15.53 16.55
CA LYS A 32 24.31 16.97 16.72
C LYS A 32 22.84 17.41 16.55
N LEU A 33 21.87 16.48 16.54
CA LEU A 33 20.45 16.83 16.31
C LEU A 33 19.47 16.25 17.36
N LEU A 34 19.85 16.17 18.63
CA LEU A 34 18.91 15.84 19.71
C LEU A 34 18.56 17.07 20.56
N PRO A 35 17.32 17.59 20.51
CA PRO A 35 16.74 18.38 21.59
C PRO A 35 16.21 17.45 22.69
N GLY A 36 16.47 17.80 23.95
CA GLY A 36 16.25 16.95 25.12
C GLY A 36 14.79 16.60 25.43
N ARG A 37 14.55 15.32 25.76
CA ARG A 37 13.30 14.78 26.30
C ARG A 37 12.98 15.41 27.68
N GLY A 38 11.82 16.06 27.77
CA GLY A 38 11.17 16.43 29.02
C GLY A 38 10.20 15.35 29.48
N ASN A 39 10.34 14.92 30.73
CA ASN A 39 9.41 14.03 31.45
C ASN A 39 7.98 14.63 31.52
N PRO A 40 6.93 13.76 31.50
CA PRO A 40 5.91 13.93 32.53
C PRO A 40 5.38 12.59 33.07
N SER A 41 5.71 12.33 34.33
CA SER A 41 4.93 11.48 35.22
C SER A 41 3.69 12.24 35.69
N LYS A 42 2.48 11.71 35.44
CA LYS A 42 1.28 11.84 36.31
C LYS A 42 0.16 10.95 35.81
N ALA A 43 0.06 9.78 36.44
CA ALA A 43 -1.08 8.87 36.36
C ALA A 43 -2.37 9.53 36.89
N ARG A 44 -3.51 9.25 36.23
CA ARG A 44 -4.84 9.35 36.83
C ARG A 44 -5.61 8.07 36.57
N ASN A 45 -5.88 7.36 37.66
CA ASN A 45 -6.74 6.20 37.80
C ASN A 45 -8.15 6.48 37.26
N TRP A 46 -8.68 5.53 36.48
CA TRP A 46 -10.13 5.33 36.32
C TRP A 46 -10.42 3.83 36.41
N SER A 47 -11.34 3.46 37.30
CA SER A 47 -11.85 2.10 37.49
C SER A 47 -13.32 2.05 37.08
N PRO A 48 -13.81 0.94 36.49
CA PRO A 48 -15.20 0.80 36.03
C PRO A 48 -16.13 0.35 37.17
N PRO A 49 -17.43 0.74 37.17
CA PRO A 49 -18.39 0.22 38.13
C PRO A 49 -18.94 -1.14 37.69
N SER A 50 -19.07 -2.05 38.66
CA SER A 50 -19.65 -3.38 38.54
C SER A 50 -21.20 -3.34 38.49
N PRO A 51 -21.87 -4.38 37.97
CA PRO A 51 -23.29 -4.37 37.67
C PRO A 51 -24.16 -4.77 38.87
N SER A 52 -25.25 -4.04 39.07
CA SER A 52 -26.29 -4.34 40.06
C SER A 52 -27.29 -5.38 39.54
N ARG A 53 -27.45 -6.44 40.36
CA ARG A 53 -28.50 -7.46 40.36
C ARG A 53 -29.90 -6.86 40.33
N LEU A 54 -30.83 -7.59 39.70
CA LEU A 54 -32.26 -7.82 40.02
C LEU A 54 -32.78 -8.68 38.85
N GLY A 55 -33.54 -9.76 38.96
CA GLY A 55 -34.15 -10.49 40.05
C GLY A 55 -34.89 -11.66 39.37
N SER A 56 -34.71 -12.87 39.88
CA SER A 56 -35.39 -14.08 39.42
C SER A 56 -36.82 -14.13 39.94
N SER A 57 -37.79 -14.45 39.08
CA SER A 57 -39.11 -14.94 39.50
C SER A 57 -39.58 -16.06 38.57
N SER A 58 -39.90 -17.17 39.21
CA SER A 58 -40.23 -18.49 38.67
C SER A 58 -41.72 -18.69 38.39
N LEU A 59 -41.98 -19.57 37.42
CA LEU A 59 -43.05 -20.59 37.35
C LEU A 59 -44.53 -20.17 37.48
N SER A 60 -45.28 -20.35 36.39
CA SER A 60 -46.57 -21.03 36.45
C SER A 60 -46.91 -21.70 35.11
N SER A 61 -46.98 -23.03 35.13
CA SER A 61 -47.53 -23.89 34.09
C SER A 61 -49.06 -23.76 34.05
N GLN A 62 -49.67 -23.74 32.86
CA GLN A 62 -51.03 -24.24 32.67
C GLN A 62 -51.23 -24.71 31.22
N GLU A 63 -51.76 -25.93 31.11
CA GLU A 63 -52.01 -26.68 29.88
C GLU A 63 -53.24 -26.18 29.11
N SER A 64 -53.21 -26.49 27.80
CA SER A 64 -54.15 -26.20 26.70
C SER A 64 -55.61 -26.63 26.93
N PRO A 65 -56.57 -26.22 26.05
CA PRO A 65 -56.86 -27.07 24.89
C PRO A 65 -57.29 -26.38 23.57
N LEU A 66 -57.05 -27.14 22.50
CA LEU A 66 -57.49 -27.07 21.09
C LEU A 66 -58.82 -26.33 20.79
N HIS A 67 -58.82 -25.47 19.75
CA HIS A 67 -59.95 -25.35 18.81
C HIS A 67 -59.56 -24.74 17.43
N SER A 68 -60.03 -25.43 16.40
CA SER A 68 -60.40 -25.01 15.03
C SER A 68 -59.35 -24.35 14.11
N VAL A 69 -58.85 -25.18 13.20
CA VAL A 69 -58.32 -24.82 11.89
C VAL A 69 -59.42 -24.16 11.04
N ALA A 70 -59.19 -22.92 10.59
CA ALA A 70 -59.89 -22.31 9.46
C ALA A 70 -58.86 -22.06 8.34
N PRO A 71 -59.19 -22.27 7.06
CA PRO A 71 -58.21 -22.21 5.98
C PRO A 71 -57.83 -20.75 5.70
N LEU A 72 -56.52 -20.48 5.73
CA LEU A 72 -55.93 -19.24 5.22
C LEU A 72 -56.38 -19.02 3.77
N PRO A 73 -56.85 -17.81 3.41
CA PRO A 73 -57.13 -17.49 2.02
C PRO A 73 -55.82 -17.55 1.25
N ARG A 74 -55.81 -18.31 0.14
CA ARG A 74 -54.71 -18.39 -0.82
C ARG A 74 -54.26 -16.98 -1.18
N SER A 75 -53.11 -16.57 -0.68
CA SER A 75 -52.47 -15.31 -1.02
C SER A 75 -52.12 -15.33 -2.51
N SER A 76 -52.59 -14.30 -3.21
CA SER A 76 -52.19 -13.87 -4.55
C SER A 76 -50.67 -13.87 -4.72
N PRO A 77 -50.13 -13.90 -5.96
CA PRO A 77 -48.68 -13.95 -6.18
C PRO A 77 -47.99 -12.79 -5.46
N CYS A 78 -47.13 -13.13 -4.50
CA CYS A 78 -46.28 -12.17 -3.80
C CYS A 78 -45.57 -11.32 -4.85
N SER A 79 -45.72 -9.99 -4.78
CA SER A 79 -45.09 -9.10 -5.77
C SER A 79 -43.59 -9.38 -5.80
N THR A 80 -42.94 -9.36 -6.97
CA THR A 80 -41.48 -9.52 -7.10
C THR A 80 -40.73 -8.60 -6.12
N ARG A 81 -41.29 -7.43 -5.83
CA ARG A 81 -40.78 -6.49 -4.82
C ARG A 81 -40.81 -7.04 -3.40
N ASP A 82 -41.88 -7.71 -2.99
CA ASP A 82 -42.03 -8.29 -1.66
C ASP A 82 -41.08 -9.48 -1.47
N TYR A 83 -40.89 -10.28 -2.52
CA TYR A 83 -39.88 -11.34 -2.54
C TYR A 83 -38.46 -10.80 -2.34
N LEU A 84 -38.07 -9.76 -3.09
CA LEU A 84 -36.76 -9.12 -2.95
C LEU A 84 -36.58 -8.47 -1.59
N ARG A 85 -37.63 -7.82 -1.06
CA ARG A 85 -37.62 -7.24 0.29
C ARG A 85 -37.37 -8.30 1.36
N ASN A 86 -38.08 -9.42 1.30
CA ASN A 86 -37.93 -10.49 2.28
C ASN A 86 -36.53 -11.12 2.23
N LYS A 87 -35.97 -11.33 1.03
CA LYS A 87 -34.58 -11.78 0.88
C LYS A 87 -33.58 -10.75 1.43
N ALA A 88 -33.76 -9.47 1.14
CA ALA A 88 -32.89 -8.39 1.63
C ALA A 88 -32.88 -8.32 3.16
N ILE A 89 -34.06 -8.32 3.79
CA ILE A 89 -34.18 -8.33 5.26
C ILE A 89 -33.51 -9.57 5.85
N LYS A 90 -33.69 -10.74 5.24
CA LYS A 90 -33.04 -11.98 5.68
C LYS A 90 -31.51 -11.87 5.68
N ILE A 91 -30.91 -11.17 4.71
CA ILE A 91 -29.45 -10.96 4.67
C ILE A 91 -29.01 -9.95 5.72
N LEU A 92 -29.76 -8.87 5.90
CA LEU A 92 -29.36 -7.75 6.76
C LEU A 92 -29.57 -8.03 8.26
N GLU A 93 -30.61 -8.77 8.61
CA GLU A 93 -31.00 -9.02 10.01
C GLU A 93 -30.58 -10.42 10.51
N SER A 94 -30.02 -11.28 9.66
CA SER A 94 -29.59 -12.61 10.10
C SER A 94 -28.40 -12.53 11.04
N VAL A 95 -28.51 -13.21 12.18
CA VAL A 95 -27.40 -13.43 13.11
C VAL A 95 -26.35 -14.39 12.53
N ASP A 96 -26.77 -15.27 11.61
CA ASP A 96 -25.91 -16.19 10.87
C ASP A 96 -25.35 -15.51 9.62
N ALA A 97 -24.07 -15.75 9.30
CA ALA A 97 -23.41 -15.27 8.10
C ALA A 97 -23.84 -16.06 6.84
N LEU A 98 -24.45 -17.24 7.01
CA LEU A 98 -24.81 -18.16 5.93
C LEU A 98 -25.69 -17.53 4.83
N PRO A 99 -26.73 -16.71 5.11
CA PRO A 99 -27.53 -16.08 4.06
C PRO A 99 -26.71 -15.14 3.17
N LEU A 100 -25.77 -14.40 3.75
CA LEU A 100 -24.86 -13.53 3.01
C LEU A 100 -23.83 -14.36 2.23
N THR A 101 -23.25 -15.40 2.83
CA THR A 101 -22.33 -16.32 2.14
C THR A 101 -22.97 -16.97 0.92
N CYS A 102 -24.21 -17.47 1.05
CA CYS A 102 -24.94 -18.04 -0.09
C CYS A 102 -25.17 -17.01 -1.19
N PHE A 103 -25.59 -15.80 -0.82
CA PHE A 103 -25.79 -14.72 -1.79
C PHE A 103 -24.51 -14.31 -2.51
N LEU A 104 -23.38 -14.21 -1.80
CA LEU A 104 -22.08 -13.91 -2.40
C LEU A 104 -21.62 -15.01 -3.36
N ASN A 105 -21.88 -16.28 -3.02
CA ASN A 105 -21.60 -17.39 -3.93
C ASN A 105 -22.51 -17.37 -5.17
N GLU A 106 -23.79 -17.01 -5.02
CA GLU A 106 -24.71 -16.84 -6.16
C GLU A 106 -24.23 -15.75 -7.13
N LEU A 107 -23.62 -14.68 -6.62
CA LEU A 107 -22.99 -13.62 -7.44
C LEU A 107 -21.75 -14.10 -8.21
N ASN A 108 -21.17 -15.23 -7.83
CA ASN A 108 -20.00 -15.83 -8.49
C ASN A 108 -20.37 -16.94 -9.49
N PHE A 109 -21.66 -17.18 -9.73
CA PHE A 109 -22.08 -18.14 -10.76
C PHE A 109 -21.81 -17.64 -12.19
N PRO A 110 -21.65 -18.54 -13.18
CA PRO A 110 -21.40 -18.16 -14.56
C PRO A 110 -22.51 -17.26 -15.14
N GLU A 111 -22.13 -16.38 -16.07
CA GLU A 111 -22.98 -15.28 -16.58
C GLU A 111 -24.37 -15.69 -17.09
N ASN A 112 -24.52 -16.92 -17.57
CA ASN A 112 -25.77 -17.45 -18.12
C ASN A 112 -26.70 -18.09 -17.06
N SER A 113 -26.31 -18.09 -15.79
CA SER A 113 -27.10 -18.70 -14.72
C SER A 113 -28.30 -17.83 -14.31
N ILE A 114 -29.45 -18.48 -14.09
CA ILE A 114 -30.66 -17.81 -13.59
C ILE A 114 -30.39 -17.25 -12.19
N ASP A 115 -29.63 -17.99 -11.38
CA ASP A 115 -29.27 -17.62 -10.02
C ASP A 115 -28.45 -16.32 -9.96
N LEU A 116 -27.47 -16.14 -10.86
CA LEU A 116 -26.73 -14.86 -10.97
C LEU A 116 -27.67 -13.70 -11.31
N MET A 117 -28.59 -13.90 -12.26
CA MET A 117 -29.53 -12.86 -12.68
C MET A 117 -30.44 -12.43 -11.53
N ASP A 118 -30.90 -13.38 -10.72
CA ASP A 118 -31.72 -13.09 -9.54
C ASP A 118 -30.90 -12.49 -8.40
N ALA A 119 -29.65 -12.92 -8.20
CA ALA A 119 -28.72 -12.31 -7.27
C ALA A 119 -28.39 -10.85 -7.66
N ARG A 120 -28.19 -10.55 -8.94
CA ARG A 120 -27.99 -9.17 -9.44
C ARG A 120 -29.23 -8.29 -9.23
N LYS A 121 -30.44 -8.82 -9.43
CA LYS A 121 -31.69 -8.09 -9.11
C LYS A 121 -31.76 -7.77 -7.61
N LEU A 122 -31.37 -8.71 -6.75
CA LEU A 122 -31.31 -8.49 -5.31
C LEU A 122 -30.23 -7.48 -4.91
N LEU A 123 -29.05 -7.55 -5.53
CA LEU A 123 -27.97 -6.57 -5.33
C LEU A 123 -28.45 -5.15 -5.67
N ASN A 124 -29.07 -4.96 -6.83
CA ASN A 124 -29.61 -3.65 -7.24
C ASN A 124 -30.73 -3.18 -6.31
N TYR A 125 -31.54 -4.11 -5.79
CA TYR A 125 -32.55 -3.78 -4.79
C TYR A 125 -31.95 -3.35 -3.46
N LEU A 126 -30.89 -4.02 -2.97
CA LEU A 126 -30.15 -3.66 -1.77
C LEU A 126 -29.47 -2.30 -1.92
N LYS A 127 -28.75 -2.07 -3.04
CA LYS A 127 -28.14 -0.77 -3.38
C LYS A 127 -29.14 0.37 -3.30
N LYS A 128 -30.35 0.19 -3.84
CA LYS A 128 -31.36 1.24 -3.91
C LYS A 128 -32.12 1.51 -2.61
N ASN A 129 -32.34 0.50 -1.77
CA ASN A 129 -33.24 0.60 -0.62
C ASN A 129 -32.56 0.48 0.75
N TYR A 130 -31.38 -0.15 0.82
CA TYR A 130 -30.70 -0.49 2.08
C TYR A 130 -29.18 -0.31 1.99
N LEU A 131 -28.71 0.69 1.25
CA LEU A 131 -27.29 0.89 0.93
C LEU A 131 -26.37 0.83 2.17
N THR A 132 -26.59 1.72 3.13
CA THR A 132 -25.73 1.84 4.33
C THR A 132 -25.75 0.56 5.17
N SER A 133 -26.94 0.00 5.42
CA SER A 133 -27.08 -1.24 6.18
C SER A 133 -26.40 -2.41 5.48
N PHE A 134 -26.46 -2.46 4.15
CA PHE A 134 -25.80 -3.50 3.37
C PHE A 134 -24.28 -3.34 3.38
N CYS A 135 -23.74 -2.12 3.26
CA CYS A 135 -22.32 -1.86 3.41
C CYS A 135 -21.81 -2.26 4.80
N LEU A 136 -22.52 -1.90 5.87
CA LEU A 136 -22.16 -2.32 7.24
C LEU A 136 -22.23 -3.84 7.41
N CYS A 137 -23.21 -4.50 6.81
CA CYS A 137 -23.32 -5.96 6.79
C CYS A 137 -22.11 -6.61 6.11
N LEU A 138 -21.69 -6.09 4.95
CA LEU A 138 -20.48 -6.55 4.25
C LEU A 138 -19.21 -6.32 5.08
N VAL A 139 -19.04 -5.15 5.70
CA VAL A 139 -17.87 -4.86 6.55
C VAL A 139 -17.85 -5.76 7.79
N SER A 140 -19.00 -5.98 8.42
CA SER A 140 -19.12 -6.96 9.52
C SER A 140 -18.74 -8.37 9.06
N TYR A 141 -19.14 -8.76 7.85
CA TYR A 141 -18.74 -10.03 7.26
C TYR A 141 -17.22 -10.09 7.08
N LEU A 142 -16.56 -9.04 6.59
CA LEU A 142 -15.09 -9.02 6.46
C LEU A 142 -14.38 -9.25 7.80
N LYS A 143 -14.91 -8.68 8.89
CA LYS A 143 -14.32 -8.83 10.24
C LYS A 143 -14.51 -10.23 10.84
N PHE A 144 -15.73 -10.77 10.74
CA PHE A 144 -16.11 -11.96 11.50
C PHE A 144 -16.20 -13.24 10.66
N CYS A 145 -16.05 -13.15 9.34
CA CYS A 145 -16.09 -14.32 8.49
C CYS A 145 -14.99 -15.32 8.89
N ALA A 146 -15.40 -16.58 9.05
CA ALA A 146 -14.47 -17.66 9.35
C ALA A 146 -13.43 -17.80 8.24
N THR A 147 -12.21 -18.19 8.61
CA THR A 147 -11.07 -18.36 7.71
C THR A 147 -11.32 -19.41 6.62
N GLU A 148 -12.33 -20.27 6.77
CA GLU A 148 -12.71 -21.28 5.78
C GLU A 148 -13.38 -20.69 4.53
N PHE A 149 -13.83 -19.43 4.59
CA PHE A 149 -14.54 -18.74 3.51
C PHE A 149 -13.74 -17.56 2.93
N VAL A 150 -12.42 -17.67 2.79
CA VAL A 150 -11.54 -16.59 2.25
C VAL A 150 -12.07 -16.06 0.91
N ILE A 151 -12.48 -16.95 0.01
CA ILE A 151 -13.02 -16.58 -1.30
C ILE A 151 -14.27 -15.70 -1.16
N CYS A 152 -15.20 -16.06 -0.27
CA CYS A 152 -16.40 -15.25 -0.03
C CYS A 152 -16.06 -13.90 0.62
N LYS A 153 -15.03 -13.86 1.47
CA LYS A 153 -14.53 -12.63 2.09
C LYS A 153 -13.98 -11.67 1.04
N GLU A 154 -13.19 -12.16 0.09
CA GLU A 154 -12.71 -11.36 -1.04
C GLU A 154 -13.87 -10.85 -1.91
N TYR A 155 -14.82 -11.72 -2.27
CA TYR A 155 -16.00 -11.29 -3.04
C TYR A 155 -16.85 -10.26 -2.29
N ALA A 156 -17.02 -10.40 -0.97
CA ALA A 156 -17.71 -9.41 -0.16
C ALA A 156 -17.02 -8.04 -0.25
N PHE A 157 -15.69 -8.04 -0.21
CA PHE A 157 -14.89 -6.83 -0.37
C PHE A 157 -15.00 -6.25 -1.78
N ASP A 158 -14.93 -7.08 -2.83
CA ASP A 158 -15.05 -6.62 -4.21
C ASP A 158 -16.44 -6.03 -4.50
N VAL A 159 -17.50 -6.63 -3.94
CA VAL A 159 -18.86 -6.09 -4.00
C VAL A 159 -18.94 -4.76 -3.26
N LEU A 160 -18.34 -4.64 -2.07
CA LEU A 160 -18.27 -3.37 -1.33
C LEU A 160 -17.55 -2.30 -2.15
N CYS A 161 -16.39 -2.61 -2.71
CA CYS A 161 -15.63 -1.74 -3.59
C CYS A 161 -16.49 -1.30 -4.78
N GLN A 162 -17.16 -2.24 -5.45
CA GLN A 162 -18.02 -1.94 -6.58
C GLN A 162 -19.12 -0.96 -6.20
N ILE A 163 -19.85 -1.20 -5.10
CA ILE A 163 -20.95 -0.33 -4.66
C ILE A 163 -20.46 1.09 -4.36
N LEU A 164 -19.32 1.21 -3.68
CA LEU A 164 -18.83 2.50 -3.19
C LEU A 164 -18.00 3.26 -4.24
N THR A 165 -17.49 2.58 -5.28
CA THR A 165 -16.76 3.20 -6.38
C THR A 165 -17.56 3.36 -7.67
N GLU A 166 -18.75 2.75 -7.79
CA GLU A 166 -19.60 2.85 -8.98
C GLU A 166 -19.85 4.33 -9.32
N ASN A 167 -19.37 4.75 -10.49
CA ASN A 167 -19.55 6.10 -11.04
C ASN A 167 -20.98 6.30 -11.60
N GLU A 168 -22.00 5.67 -11.02
CA GLU A 168 -23.35 6.14 -11.31
C GLU A 168 -23.39 7.58 -10.79
N HIS A 169 -23.62 8.51 -11.72
CA HIS A 169 -23.46 9.95 -11.62
C HIS A 169 -24.20 10.64 -10.45
N ASP A 170 -24.83 9.88 -9.56
CA ASP A 170 -25.73 10.37 -8.50
C ASP A 170 -25.17 10.17 -7.08
N LEU A 171 -24.29 9.20 -6.80
CA LEU A 171 -23.90 8.86 -5.41
C LEU A 171 -22.87 9.82 -4.79
N TRP A 172 -21.97 10.36 -5.60
CA TRP A 172 -20.83 11.20 -5.14
C TRP A 172 -20.96 12.67 -5.56
N GLN A 173 -22.07 13.10 -6.18
CA GLN A 173 -22.11 14.42 -6.82
C GLN A 173 -22.42 15.60 -5.90
N GLU A 174 -23.00 15.39 -4.72
CA GLU A 174 -23.36 16.53 -3.85
C GLU A 174 -23.15 16.32 -2.34
N THR A 175 -23.07 15.08 -1.84
CA THR A 175 -22.88 14.80 -0.40
C THR A 175 -22.11 13.51 -0.17
N SER A 176 -21.27 13.45 0.86
CA SER A 176 -20.69 12.18 1.33
C SER A 176 -21.80 11.23 1.77
N PHE A 177 -21.81 10.02 1.22
CA PHE A 177 -22.68 8.94 1.71
C PHE A 177 -22.04 8.16 2.86
N MET A 178 -20.76 8.41 3.15
CA MET A 178 -19.99 7.68 4.16
C MET A 178 -20.38 8.19 5.55
N ASN A 179 -21.23 7.42 6.24
CA ASN A 179 -21.53 7.71 7.64
C ASN A 179 -20.31 7.39 8.53
N LYS A 180 -20.30 7.98 9.73
CA LYS A 180 -19.21 7.77 10.71
C LYS A 180 -19.01 6.30 11.07
N GLU A 181 -20.09 5.52 11.14
CA GLU A 181 -20.04 4.09 11.47
C GLU A 181 -19.31 3.26 10.40
N LEU A 182 -19.52 3.56 9.11
CA LEU A 182 -18.86 2.87 8.02
C LEU A 182 -17.38 3.26 7.95
N LYS A 183 -17.07 4.55 8.17
CA LYS A 183 -15.69 5.04 8.30
C LYS A 183 -14.94 4.31 9.42
N SER A 184 -15.49 4.27 10.63
CA SER A 184 -14.88 3.55 11.76
C SER A 184 -14.77 2.05 11.48
N ALA A 185 -15.79 1.44 10.86
CA ALA A 185 -15.77 0.02 10.59
C ALA A 185 -14.69 -0.39 9.57
N LEU A 186 -14.38 0.46 8.58
CA LEU A 186 -13.27 0.24 7.64
C LEU A 186 -11.89 0.38 8.32
N LEU A 187 -11.71 1.37 9.19
CA LEU A 187 -10.46 1.53 9.95
C LEU A 187 -10.21 0.36 10.91
N ASP A 188 -11.27 -0.13 11.56
CA ASP A 188 -11.19 -1.35 12.35
C ASP A 188 -10.78 -2.55 11.49
N CYS A 189 -11.28 -2.67 10.26
CA CYS A 189 -10.86 -3.74 9.35
C CYS A 189 -9.35 -3.68 9.07
N LEU A 190 -8.80 -2.49 8.79
CA LEU A 190 -7.35 -2.30 8.64
C LEU A 190 -6.58 -2.75 9.90
N ASN A 191 -7.18 -2.57 11.08
CA ASN A 191 -6.57 -2.94 12.36
C ASN A 191 -6.62 -4.44 12.69
N THR A 192 -7.64 -5.15 12.22
CA THR A 192 -7.89 -6.55 12.60
C THR A 192 -7.56 -7.57 11.51
N GLU A 193 -7.40 -7.12 10.26
CA GLU A 193 -7.19 -8.02 9.13
C GLU A 193 -5.88 -8.80 9.25
N SER A 194 -5.96 -10.12 9.08
CA SER A 194 -4.82 -11.03 9.16
C SER A 194 -4.22 -11.39 7.80
N SER A 195 -5.01 -11.29 6.72
CA SER A 195 -4.52 -11.54 5.37
C SER A 195 -3.88 -10.29 4.78
N ILE A 196 -2.59 -10.37 4.45
CA ILE A 196 -1.82 -9.28 3.83
C ILE A 196 -2.46 -8.84 2.51
N GLU A 197 -2.92 -9.78 1.68
CA GLU A 197 -3.55 -9.49 0.39
C GLU A 197 -4.84 -8.67 0.56
N ILE A 198 -5.69 -9.06 1.51
CA ILE A 198 -6.94 -8.35 1.82
C ILE A 198 -6.63 -7.00 2.49
N LEU A 199 -5.62 -6.94 3.36
CA LEU A 199 -5.18 -5.71 4.01
C LEU A 199 -4.75 -4.66 2.98
N HIS A 200 -3.94 -5.04 1.98
CA HIS A 200 -3.56 -4.13 0.88
C HIS A 200 -4.76 -3.67 0.07
N LYS A 201 -5.67 -4.58 -0.28
CA LYS A 201 -6.93 -4.26 -0.97
C LYS A 201 -7.77 -3.24 -0.18
N ILE A 202 -7.93 -3.44 1.14
CA ILE A 202 -8.64 -2.50 2.02
C ILE A 202 -7.90 -1.16 2.06
N SER A 203 -6.57 -1.15 2.19
CA SER A 203 -5.76 0.08 2.19
C SER A 203 -5.93 0.89 0.90
N ASP A 204 -5.86 0.24 -0.28
CA ASP A 204 -6.09 0.87 -1.58
C ASP A 204 -7.49 1.48 -1.67
N PHE A 205 -8.49 0.74 -1.20
CA PHE A 205 -9.87 1.19 -1.18
C PHE A 205 -10.07 2.39 -0.25
N VAL A 206 -9.53 2.33 0.97
CA VAL A 206 -9.60 3.43 1.94
C VAL A 206 -8.92 4.68 1.38
N ALA A 207 -7.74 4.57 0.76
CA ALA A 207 -7.09 5.71 0.09
C ALA A 207 -7.96 6.32 -1.02
N THR A 208 -8.60 5.47 -1.82
CA THR A 208 -9.50 5.90 -2.90
C THR A 208 -10.71 6.66 -2.36
N ILE A 209 -11.36 6.13 -1.31
CA ILE A 209 -12.53 6.77 -0.70
C ILE A 209 -12.14 8.05 0.03
N ALA A 210 -11.06 8.04 0.80
CA ALA A 210 -10.55 9.23 1.48
C ALA A 210 -10.24 10.36 0.50
N THR A 211 -9.64 10.05 -0.66
CA THR A 211 -9.43 11.02 -1.73
C THR A 211 -10.75 11.62 -2.24
N LYS A 212 -11.80 10.80 -2.42
CA LYS A 212 -13.13 11.30 -2.84
C LYS A 212 -13.76 12.18 -1.76
N GLU A 213 -13.65 11.79 -0.49
CA GLU A 213 -14.16 12.56 0.66
C GLU A 213 -13.52 13.93 0.74
N VAL A 214 -12.18 14.00 0.65
CA VAL A 214 -11.41 15.26 0.65
C VAL A 214 -11.83 16.15 -0.50
N ARG A 215 -12.03 15.60 -1.71
CA ARG A 215 -12.49 16.37 -2.88
C ARG A 215 -13.90 16.95 -2.72
N LEU A 216 -14.72 16.36 -1.86
CA LEU A 216 -16.04 16.87 -1.49
C LEU A 216 -16.00 17.85 -0.30
N GLY A 217 -14.82 18.14 0.25
CA GLY A 217 -14.64 18.98 1.44
C GLY A 217 -15.07 18.30 2.73
N ASN A 218 -15.17 16.97 2.75
CA ASN A 218 -15.47 16.21 3.97
C ASN A 218 -14.18 15.78 4.65
N GLU A 219 -14.11 15.99 5.96
CA GLU A 219 -12.98 15.56 6.78
C GLU A 219 -13.15 14.08 7.21
N TRP A 220 -12.01 13.42 7.41
CA TRP A 220 -11.93 12.09 8.01
C TRP A 220 -10.77 12.05 9.03
N PRO A 221 -10.90 12.75 10.17
CA PRO A 221 -9.82 12.88 11.15
C PRO A 221 -9.40 11.53 11.74
N GLU A 222 -10.34 10.59 11.90
CA GLU A 222 -10.08 9.26 12.47
C GLU A 222 -9.08 8.45 11.60
N LEU A 223 -9.02 8.70 10.29
CA LEU A 223 -8.06 8.07 9.39
C LEU A 223 -6.62 8.45 9.74
N LEU A 224 -6.41 9.70 10.12
CA LEU A 224 -5.09 10.23 10.43
C LEU A 224 -4.64 9.81 11.81
N GLU A 225 -5.56 9.81 12.78
CA GLU A 225 -5.33 9.22 14.10
C GLU A 225 -4.87 7.76 13.95
N PHE A 226 -5.60 6.95 13.16
CA PHE A 226 -5.19 5.59 12.84
C PHE A 226 -3.79 5.49 12.25
N VAL A 227 -3.44 6.35 11.29
CA VAL A 227 -2.13 6.35 10.64
C VAL A 227 -1.02 6.69 11.64
N TYR A 228 -1.18 7.75 12.42
CA TYR A 228 -0.17 8.17 13.40
C TYR A 228 0.00 7.14 14.53
N GLU A 229 -1.09 6.55 15.00
CA GLU A 229 -1.04 5.43 15.96
C GLU A 229 -0.31 4.23 15.38
N SER A 230 -0.53 3.92 14.10
CA SER A 230 0.08 2.78 13.42
C SER A 230 1.57 2.97 13.14
N ILE A 231 2.03 4.21 12.96
CA ILE A 231 3.45 4.52 12.71
C ILE A 231 4.24 4.71 14.02
N SER A 232 3.55 4.96 15.14
CA SER A 232 4.18 5.11 16.45
C SER A 232 5.07 3.91 16.81
N SER A 233 6.20 4.16 17.47
CA SER A 233 7.17 3.13 17.87
C SER A 233 6.62 2.02 18.76
N ASP A 234 5.43 2.21 19.33
CA ASP A 234 4.74 1.24 20.18
C ASP A 234 3.92 0.21 19.38
N SER A 235 3.93 0.27 18.05
CA SER A 235 3.19 -0.69 17.21
C SER A 235 3.87 -2.07 17.22
N ASP A 236 3.16 -3.09 17.67
CA ASP A 236 3.68 -4.48 17.72
C ASP A 236 3.80 -5.16 16.34
N SER A 237 3.44 -4.50 15.23
CA SER A 237 3.35 -5.12 13.90
C SER A 237 3.92 -4.23 12.80
N GLU A 238 5.06 -4.65 12.23
CA GLU A 238 5.69 -4.00 11.06
C GLU A 238 4.73 -3.88 9.87
N GLU A 239 3.85 -4.85 9.68
CA GLU A 239 2.89 -4.82 8.57
C GLU A 239 1.83 -3.71 8.73
N LYS A 240 1.48 -3.37 9.97
CA LYS A 240 0.60 -2.21 10.23
C LYS A 240 1.30 -0.91 9.92
N VAL A 241 2.56 -0.78 10.34
CA VAL A 241 3.41 0.39 10.03
C VAL A 241 3.50 0.55 8.52
N LYS A 242 3.85 -0.53 7.81
CA LYS A 242 3.94 -0.58 6.35
C LYS A 242 2.63 -0.19 5.67
N CYS A 243 1.50 -0.75 6.13
CA CYS A 243 0.17 -0.43 5.60
C CYS A 243 -0.19 1.05 5.80
N ALA A 244 0.11 1.62 6.96
CA ALA A 244 -0.15 3.03 7.27
C ALA A 244 0.72 3.97 6.42
N ILE A 245 2.00 3.64 6.22
CA ILE A 245 2.89 4.42 5.34
C ILE A 245 2.42 4.32 3.89
N SER A 246 2.06 3.12 3.41
CA SER A 246 1.54 2.92 2.05
C SER A 246 0.23 3.69 1.83
N LEU A 247 -0.62 3.77 2.85
CA LEU A 247 -1.84 4.58 2.82
C LEU A 247 -1.51 6.07 2.65
N LEU A 248 -0.57 6.59 3.45
CA LEU A 248 -0.10 7.97 3.32
C LEU A 248 0.53 8.24 1.95
N PHE A 249 1.38 7.33 1.46
CA PHE A 249 1.98 7.41 0.13
C PHE A 249 0.92 7.64 -0.96
N LYS A 250 -0.23 6.97 -0.88
CA LYS A 250 -1.35 7.12 -1.83
C LYS A 250 -2.10 8.45 -1.65
N LEU A 251 -2.22 8.94 -0.42
CA LEU A 251 -2.94 10.18 -0.09
C LEU A 251 -2.15 11.45 -0.42
N ILE A 252 -0.83 11.45 -0.23
CA ILE A 252 0.06 12.60 -0.47
C ILE A 252 -0.19 13.34 -1.79
N PRO A 253 -0.24 12.67 -2.96
CA PRO A 253 -0.43 13.36 -4.23
C PRO A 253 -1.86 13.88 -4.44
N GLN A 254 -2.83 13.36 -3.69
CA GLN A 254 -4.26 13.62 -3.91
C GLN A 254 -4.84 14.67 -2.96
N CYS A 255 -4.24 14.84 -1.78
CA CYS A 255 -4.73 15.73 -0.75
C CYS A 255 -3.72 16.84 -0.48
N VAL A 256 -4.22 18.07 -0.37
CA VAL A 256 -3.40 19.19 0.11
C VAL A 256 -3.23 19.02 1.63
N VAL A 257 -2.09 19.47 2.15
CA VAL A 257 -1.76 19.34 3.59
C VAL A 257 -2.86 19.93 4.47
N GLU A 258 -3.37 21.11 4.09
CA GLU A 258 -4.42 21.82 4.83
C GLU A 258 -5.71 21.00 4.91
N ASP A 259 -6.07 20.29 3.83
CA ASP A 259 -7.28 19.48 3.76
C ASP A 259 -7.19 18.22 4.62
N MET A 260 -5.97 17.73 4.86
CA MET A 260 -5.75 16.60 5.75
C MET A 260 -5.47 17.03 7.19
N VAL A 261 -5.36 18.32 7.54
CA VAL A 261 -5.08 18.72 8.95
C VAL A 261 -3.82 18.00 9.51
N ILE A 262 -2.89 17.61 8.62
CA ILE A 262 -1.67 16.88 8.97
C ILE A 262 -0.61 17.91 9.39
N SER A 263 0.01 17.67 10.54
CA SER A 263 1.26 18.36 10.87
C SER A 263 2.38 17.79 10.00
N ILE A 264 2.81 18.56 8.99
CA ILE A 264 3.96 18.22 8.12
C ILE A 264 5.16 17.81 8.96
N ASP A 265 5.42 18.56 10.04
CA ASP A 265 6.52 18.30 10.97
C ASP A 265 6.36 16.95 11.65
N SER A 266 5.17 16.65 12.19
CA SER A 266 4.93 15.38 12.86
C SER A 266 5.10 14.19 11.93
N PHE A 267 4.63 14.30 10.68
CA PHE A 267 4.83 13.24 9.69
C PHE A 267 6.29 13.07 9.30
N TYR A 268 7.01 14.18 9.10
CA TYR A 268 8.45 14.15 8.85
C TYR A 268 9.22 13.47 9.99
N GLU A 269 8.95 13.84 11.25
CA GLU A 269 9.59 13.21 12.41
C GLU A 269 9.26 11.70 12.47
N SER A 270 8.02 11.30 12.17
CA SER A 270 7.65 9.88 12.09
C SER A 270 8.44 9.11 11.02
N LEU A 271 8.68 9.72 9.84
CA LEU A 271 9.54 9.10 8.81
C LEU A 271 10.98 8.96 9.30
N VAL A 272 11.53 9.98 9.96
CA VAL A 272 12.89 9.92 10.53
C VAL A 272 13.00 8.85 11.61
N ASP A 273 12.01 8.74 12.49
CA ASP A 273 11.96 7.71 13.54
C ASP A 273 11.98 6.29 12.95
N ILE A 274 11.30 6.06 11.81
CA ILE A 274 11.34 4.78 11.09
C ILE A 274 12.76 4.47 10.59
N PHE A 275 13.46 5.46 10.00
CA PHE A 275 14.82 5.28 9.49
C PHE A 275 15.86 5.12 10.60
N ASP A 276 15.66 5.77 11.75
CA ASP A 276 16.55 5.67 12.91
C ASP A 276 16.33 4.39 13.73
N SER A 277 15.20 3.70 13.55
CA SER A 277 14.92 2.43 14.23
C SER A 277 15.76 1.28 13.69
N GLU A 278 16.53 0.63 14.56
CA GLU A 278 17.27 -0.58 14.21
C GLU A 278 16.38 -1.83 14.06
N GLU A 279 15.15 -1.76 14.56
CA GLU A 279 14.21 -2.89 14.58
C GLU A 279 13.40 -3.01 13.29
N MET A 280 13.25 -1.91 12.54
CA MET A 280 12.40 -1.88 11.34
C MET A 280 13.04 -2.61 10.16
N GLY A 281 12.30 -3.57 9.60
CA GLY A 281 12.66 -4.29 8.38
C GLY A 281 12.83 -3.40 7.15
N LEU A 282 13.60 -3.89 6.17
CA LEU A 282 13.87 -3.15 4.93
C LEU A 282 12.60 -2.83 4.14
N GLU A 283 11.60 -3.71 4.16
CA GLU A 283 10.33 -3.47 3.45
C GLU A 283 9.61 -2.21 3.96
N VAL A 284 9.63 -1.97 5.28
CA VAL A 284 9.08 -0.74 5.89
C VAL A 284 9.92 0.47 5.49
N GLN A 285 11.24 0.33 5.47
CA GLN A 285 12.14 1.41 5.03
C GLN A 285 11.92 1.77 3.54
N VAL A 286 11.64 0.80 2.68
CA VAL A 286 11.30 1.03 1.26
C VAL A 286 10.02 1.85 1.15
N GLU A 287 8.95 1.46 1.84
CA GLU A 287 7.70 2.22 1.86
C GLU A 287 7.89 3.62 2.43
N ALA A 288 8.65 3.78 3.52
CA ALA A 288 9.00 5.08 4.08
C ALA A 288 9.79 5.94 3.08
N THR A 289 10.67 5.31 2.29
CA THR A 289 11.45 5.99 1.24
C THR A 289 10.54 6.47 0.11
N LEU A 290 9.60 5.64 -0.36
CA LEU A 290 8.60 6.00 -1.36
C LEU A 290 7.72 7.17 -0.87
N ALA A 291 7.22 7.08 0.36
CA ALA A 291 6.45 8.15 0.99
C ALA A 291 7.28 9.45 1.13
N SER A 292 8.56 9.34 1.46
CA SER A 292 9.49 10.48 1.54
C SER A 292 9.67 11.18 0.19
N ILE A 293 9.79 10.42 -0.91
CA ILE A 293 9.91 10.99 -2.26
C ILE A 293 8.64 11.77 -2.62
N ARG A 294 7.45 11.20 -2.36
CA ARG A 294 6.17 11.90 -2.59
C ARG A 294 5.98 13.10 -1.67
N PHE A 295 6.40 13.00 -0.42
CA PHE A 295 6.39 14.12 0.52
C PHE A 295 7.20 15.31 -0.02
N LEU A 296 8.42 15.04 -0.49
CA LEU A 296 9.26 16.05 -1.14
C LEU A 296 8.59 16.60 -2.40
N CYS A 297 7.92 15.76 -3.18
CA CYS A 297 7.22 16.16 -4.40
C CYS A 297 6.02 17.06 -4.14
N HIS A 298 5.17 16.74 -3.15
CA HIS A 298 3.85 17.37 -3.02
C HIS A 298 3.75 18.34 -1.85
N TRP A 299 4.27 17.98 -0.68
CA TRP A 299 4.05 18.73 0.55
C TRP A 299 5.19 19.68 0.94
N THR A 300 6.36 19.58 0.29
CA THR A 300 7.43 20.55 0.53
C THR A 300 7.35 21.78 -0.36
N ASN A 301 7.65 22.92 0.28
CA ASN A 301 7.82 24.22 -0.33
C ASN A 301 9.29 24.64 -0.30
N ARG A 302 9.68 25.64 -1.12
CA ARG A 302 11.08 26.08 -1.19
C ARG A 302 11.63 26.60 0.14
N TRP A 303 10.77 27.16 0.99
CA TRP A 303 11.16 27.78 2.25
C TRP A 303 11.61 26.75 3.30
N ASP A 304 10.95 25.59 3.33
CA ASP A 304 11.21 24.51 4.30
C ASP A 304 12.03 23.37 3.69
N HIS A 305 12.49 23.54 2.46
CA HIS A 305 13.24 22.54 1.70
C HIS A 305 14.41 21.96 2.48
N ASP A 306 15.32 22.82 2.93
CA ASP A 306 16.59 22.39 3.53
C ASP A 306 16.35 21.65 4.85
N ARG A 307 15.25 21.98 5.54
CA ARG A 307 14.84 21.34 6.80
C ARG A 307 14.55 19.86 6.60
N TYR A 308 13.81 19.49 5.55
CA TYR A 308 13.37 18.12 5.33
C TYR A 308 14.24 17.35 4.33
N SER A 309 14.61 17.98 3.21
CA SER A 309 15.25 17.29 2.08
C SER A 309 16.62 16.75 2.43
N THR A 310 17.39 17.45 3.26
CA THR A 310 18.76 17.04 3.59
C THR A 310 18.81 15.65 4.24
N VAL A 311 17.92 15.38 5.19
CA VAL A 311 17.88 14.09 5.91
C VAL A 311 17.22 13.03 5.03
N LEU A 312 16.04 13.32 4.48
CA LEU A 312 15.30 12.33 3.67
C LEU A 312 16.08 11.88 2.43
N LEU A 313 16.79 12.78 1.75
CA LEU A 313 17.61 12.39 0.58
C LEU A 313 18.81 11.52 0.96
N VAL A 314 19.37 11.69 2.17
CA VAL A 314 20.43 10.79 2.66
C VAL A 314 19.85 9.40 2.89
N GLU A 315 18.70 9.30 3.56
CA GLU A 315 18.04 8.02 3.80
C GLU A 315 17.62 7.34 2.49
N ILE A 316 17.08 8.08 1.52
CA ILE A 316 16.80 7.57 0.17
C ILE A 316 18.04 6.93 -0.47
N VAL A 317 19.21 7.58 -0.37
CA VAL A 317 20.45 7.03 -0.93
C VAL A 317 20.93 5.77 -0.19
N LEU A 318 20.76 5.74 1.14
CA LEU A 318 21.09 4.57 1.94
C LEU A 318 20.19 3.39 1.58
N THR A 319 18.87 3.61 1.45
CA THR A 319 17.92 2.58 1.00
C THR A 319 18.29 2.05 -0.39
N ILE A 320 18.56 2.92 -1.37
CA ILE A 320 18.99 2.51 -2.72
C ILE A 320 20.27 1.66 -2.64
N SER A 321 21.25 2.08 -1.84
CA SER A 321 22.51 1.34 -1.69
C SER A 321 22.27 -0.07 -1.14
N THR A 322 21.43 -0.20 -0.11
CA THR A 322 21.03 -1.48 0.46
C THR A 322 20.29 -2.36 -0.55
N LEU A 323 19.38 -1.80 -1.34
CA LEU A 323 18.64 -2.55 -2.35
C LEU A 323 19.50 -3.02 -3.53
N ILE A 324 20.53 -2.25 -3.93
CA ILE A 324 21.53 -2.70 -4.90
C ILE A 324 22.28 -3.92 -4.35
N GLU A 325 22.67 -3.91 -3.07
CA GLU A 325 23.35 -5.04 -2.43
C GLU A 325 22.45 -6.28 -2.33
N GLN A 326 21.14 -6.08 -2.10
CA GLN A 326 20.16 -7.16 -2.03
C GLN A 326 19.61 -7.61 -3.40
N ARG A 327 19.93 -6.88 -4.47
CA ARG A 327 19.47 -7.14 -5.84
C ARG A 327 17.95 -7.16 -5.97
N SER A 328 17.27 -6.27 -5.26
CA SER A 328 15.82 -6.13 -5.37
C SER A 328 15.45 -5.27 -6.57
N ASP A 329 15.34 -5.87 -7.76
CA ASP A 329 14.96 -5.17 -8.99
C ASP A 329 13.60 -4.47 -8.86
N LYS A 330 12.61 -5.12 -8.22
CA LYS A 330 11.25 -4.57 -8.07
C LYS A 330 11.26 -3.27 -7.28
N ASP A 331 11.86 -3.26 -6.10
CA ASP A 331 11.84 -2.10 -5.20
C ASP A 331 12.73 -0.97 -5.75
N LEU A 332 13.84 -1.31 -6.42
CA LEU A 332 14.67 -0.33 -7.13
C LEU A 332 13.91 0.35 -8.26
N GLN A 333 13.16 -0.41 -9.07
CA GLN A 333 12.34 0.15 -10.14
C GLN A 333 11.30 1.12 -9.56
N GLU A 334 10.57 0.70 -8.53
CA GLU A 334 9.53 1.52 -7.90
C GLU A 334 10.07 2.83 -7.31
N LEU A 335 11.19 2.76 -6.58
CA LEU A 335 11.85 3.95 -6.02
C LEU A 335 12.35 4.91 -7.10
N VAL A 336 12.98 4.38 -8.15
CA VAL A 336 13.53 5.23 -9.22
C VAL A 336 12.41 5.81 -10.08
N ASP A 337 11.29 5.11 -10.27
CA ASP A 337 10.11 5.66 -10.95
C ASP A 337 9.53 6.85 -10.18
N GLU A 338 9.37 6.75 -8.86
CA GLU A 338 8.92 7.87 -8.02
C GLU A 338 9.94 9.03 -8.00
N LEU A 339 11.24 8.74 -7.94
CA LEU A 339 12.28 9.77 -8.09
C LEU A 339 12.23 10.44 -9.45
N THR A 340 11.89 9.69 -10.50
CA THR A 340 11.72 10.21 -11.85
C THR A 340 10.53 11.14 -11.93
N VAL A 341 9.41 10.83 -11.27
CA VAL A 341 8.27 11.76 -11.12
C VAL A 341 8.71 13.04 -10.40
N LEU A 342 9.43 12.92 -9.27
CA LEU A 342 9.97 14.08 -8.53
C LEU A 342 10.89 14.95 -9.39
N ALA A 343 11.76 14.34 -10.19
CA ALA A 343 12.64 15.03 -11.12
C ALA A 343 11.87 15.78 -12.22
N LYS A 344 10.76 15.22 -12.71
CA LYS A 344 9.92 15.85 -13.74
C LYS A 344 9.13 17.04 -13.17
N GLU A 345 8.62 16.91 -11.95
CA GLU A 345 7.72 17.90 -11.33
C GLU A 345 8.44 19.00 -10.55
N LYS A 346 9.30 18.64 -9.59
CA LYS A 346 10.00 19.56 -8.68
C LYS A 346 11.49 19.20 -8.53
N PRO A 347 12.33 19.32 -9.58
CA PRO A 347 13.74 18.92 -9.52
C PRO A 347 14.58 19.71 -8.50
N TRP A 348 14.16 20.92 -8.14
CA TRP A 348 14.86 21.74 -7.14
C TRP A 348 14.85 21.11 -5.74
N SER A 349 13.90 20.20 -5.45
CA SER A 349 13.81 19.45 -4.19
C SER A 349 14.99 18.51 -3.94
N LEU A 350 15.77 18.22 -4.99
CA LEU A 350 16.94 17.35 -4.93
C LEU A 350 18.23 18.13 -4.62
N SER A 351 18.15 19.45 -4.48
CA SER A 351 19.34 20.33 -4.54
C SER A 351 20.32 20.16 -3.38
N SER A 352 19.87 19.74 -2.19
CA SER A 352 20.73 19.60 -1.00
C SER A 352 21.69 18.41 -1.10
N GLN A 353 21.32 17.35 -1.82
CA GLN A 353 22.12 16.12 -1.98
C GLN A 353 22.24 15.67 -3.45
N PHE A 354 22.13 16.60 -4.40
CA PHE A 354 21.94 16.29 -5.81
C PHE A 354 22.97 15.32 -6.39
N ASP A 355 24.26 15.66 -6.28
CA ASP A 355 25.34 14.82 -6.83
C ASP A 355 25.34 13.43 -6.19
N TYR A 356 25.16 13.38 -4.87
CA TYR A 356 25.18 12.12 -4.12
C TYR A 356 24.01 11.21 -4.52
N LEU A 357 22.80 11.75 -4.62
CA LEU A 357 21.62 11.02 -5.08
C LEU A 357 21.78 10.52 -6.51
N VAL A 358 22.10 11.40 -7.45
CA VAL A 358 22.16 11.04 -8.88
C VAL A 358 23.26 10.00 -9.11
N LEU A 359 24.42 10.16 -8.50
CA LEU A 359 25.50 9.17 -8.61
C LEU A 359 25.10 7.83 -7.99
N SER A 360 24.31 7.83 -6.91
CA SER A 360 23.83 6.59 -6.28
C SER A 360 22.79 5.87 -7.14
N VAL A 361 21.87 6.59 -7.78
CA VAL A 361 20.96 6.03 -8.79
C VAL A 361 21.76 5.47 -9.97
N LEU A 362 22.78 6.18 -10.46
CA LEU A 362 23.64 5.71 -11.56
C LEU A 362 24.44 4.44 -11.21
N ARG A 363 24.67 4.13 -9.93
CA ARG A 363 25.29 2.85 -9.52
C ARG A 363 24.40 1.65 -9.82
N ILE A 364 23.09 1.83 -9.97
CA ILE A 364 22.18 0.76 -10.40
C ILE A 364 22.59 0.24 -11.79
N ALA A 365 23.01 1.12 -12.69
CA ALA A 365 23.47 0.75 -14.03
C ALA A 365 24.77 -0.10 -14.01
N ASP A 366 25.51 -0.10 -12.91
CA ASP A 366 26.70 -0.94 -12.69
C ASP A 366 26.37 -2.33 -12.14
N GLY A 367 25.13 -2.57 -11.71
CA GLY A 367 24.72 -3.84 -11.13
C GLY A 367 24.70 -4.96 -12.16
N VAL A 368 25.77 -5.75 -12.24
CA VAL A 368 25.91 -6.87 -13.19
C VAL A 368 24.74 -7.84 -13.12
N GLU A 369 24.21 -8.06 -11.92
CA GLU A 369 23.15 -9.04 -11.65
C GLU A 369 21.74 -8.43 -11.60
N LEU A 370 21.61 -7.13 -11.87
CA LEU A 370 20.32 -6.46 -12.01
C LEU A 370 19.80 -6.60 -13.43
N GLN A 371 18.48 -6.57 -13.57
CA GLN A 371 17.81 -6.61 -14.87
C GLN A 371 18.12 -5.35 -15.67
N ASP A 372 18.19 -5.49 -17.00
CA ASP A 372 18.44 -4.34 -17.89
C ASP A 372 17.34 -3.30 -17.79
N LYS A 373 16.08 -3.72 -17.54
CA LYS A 373 14.98 -2.80 -17.26
C LYS A 373 15.31 -1.88 -16.07
N THR A 374 15.84 -2.42 -14.97
CA THR A 374 16.24 -1.66 -13.78
C THR A 374 17.39 -0.71 -14.08
N LYS A 375 18.39 -1.15 -14.86
CA LYS A 375 19.51 -0.31 -15.30
C LYS A 375 19.05 0.84 -16.20
N ILE A 376 18.10 0.58 -17.11
CA ILE A 376 17.54 1.57 -18.03
C ILE A 376 16.74 2.63 -17.27
N ILE A 377 15.92 2.23 -16.30
CA ILE A 377 15.12 3.15 -15.46
C ILE A 377 16.04 4.12 -14.69
N ALA A 378 17.20 3.67 -14.20
CA ALA A 378 18.20 4.54 -13.57
C ALA A 378 18.74 5.63 -14.52
N LEU A 379 18.88 5.32 -15.82
CA LEU A 379 19.26 6.32 -16.83
C LEU A 379 18.09 7.22 -17.19
N GLU A 380 16.86 6.70 -17.24
CA GLU A 380 15.64 7.49 -17.48
C GLU A 380 15.51 8.61 -16.46
N PHE A 381 15.78 8.35 -15.18
CA PHE A 381 15.79 9.36 -14.13
C PHE A 381 16.70 10.57 -14.49
N VAL A 382 17.91 10.31 -14.99
CA VAL A 382 18.84 11.39 -15.36
C VAL A 382 18.42 12.10 -16.64
N VAL A 383 17.85 11.37 -17.60
CA VAL A 383 17.25 11.96 -18.81
C VAL A 383 16.08 12.87 -18.41
N ALA A 384 15.23 12.45 -17.48
CA ALA A 384 14.10 13.24 -17.00
C ALA A 384 14.55 14.58 -16.38
N LEU A 385 15.65 14.58 -15.61
CA LEU A 385 16.28 15.79 -15.08
C LEU A 385 16.81 16.72 -16.19
N ALA A 386 17.25 16.17 -17.32
CA ALA A 386 17.74 16.94 -18.45
C ALA A 386 16.60 17.50 -19.32
N GLU A 387 15.51 16.76 -19.46
CA GLU A 387 14.38 17.15 -20.32
C GLU A 387 13.46 18.17 -19.65
N LYS A 388 13.12 17.96 -18.37
CA LYS A 388 12.09 18.74 -17.69
C LYS A 388 12.69 19.89 -16.87
N ARG A 389 12.02 21.04 -16.96
CA ARG A 389 12.31 22.28 -16.20
C ARG A 389 13.71 22.84 -16.45
N VAL A 390 13.94 24.12 -16.14
CA VAL A 390 15.26 24.75 -16.36
C VAL A 390 16.22 24.38 -15.23
N GLU A 391 15.67 24.13 -14.04
CA GLU A 391 16.36 23.85 -12.80
C GLU A 391 17.13 22.52 -12.85
N GLY A 392 16.50 21.43 -13.29
CA GLY A 392 17.16 20.12 -13.44
C GLY A 392 18.37 20.19 -14.38
N ARG A 393 18.20 20.80 -15.56
CA ARG A 393 19.32 21.08 -16.48
C ARG A 393 20.42 21.93 -15.85
N ARG A 394 20.05 22.96 -15.09
CA ARG A 394 21.03 23.83 -14.42
C ARG A 394 21.84 23.05 -13.40
N MET A 395 21.19 22.17 -12.63
CA MET A 395 21.82 21.31 -11.64
C MET A 395 22.77 20.30 -12.31
N LEU A 396 22.31 19.64 -13.39
CA LEU A 396 23.15 18.73 -14.18
C LEU A 396 24.39 19.42 -14.78
N ARG A 397 24.23 20.63 -15.33
CA ARG A 397 25.36 21.42 -15.86
C ARG A 397 26.29 21.95 -14.77
N GLY A 398 25.76 22.16 -13.56
CA GLY A 398 26.53 22.56 -12.39
C GLY A 398 27.43 21.44 -11.85
N SER A 399 27.02 20.18 -12.06
CA SER A 399 27.82 19.01 -11.68
C SER A 399 28.87 18.68 -12.74
N GLN A 400 30.11 18.49 -12.29
CA GLN A 400 31.20 18.03 -13.17
C GLN A 400 31.28 16.50 -13.28
N LEU A 401 30.54 15.77 -12.43
CA LEU A 401 30.66 14.31 -12.28
C LEU A 401 29.58 13.56 -13.06
N ILE A 402 28.35 14.08 -13.07
CA ILE A 402 27.19 13.33 -13.56
C ILE A 402 27.26 13.09 -15.07
N ILE A 403 27.46 14.15 -15.87
CA ILE A 403 27.40 14.04 -17.34
C ILE A 403 28.43 13.04 -17.90
N PRO A 404 29.72 13.08 -17.50
CA PRO A 404 30.69 12.06 -17.92
C PRO A 404 30.28 10.65 -17.52
N LYS A 405 29.72 10.48 -16.31
CA LYS A 405 29.32 9.17 -15.80
C LYS A 405 28.14 8.60 -16.58
N VAL A 406 27.14 9.41 -16.90
CA VAL A 406 26.01 9.00 -17.74
C VAL A 406 26.49 8.54 -19.12
N LEU A 407 27.40 9.30 -19.76
CA LEU A 407 27.95 8.93 -21.06
C LEU A 407 28.69 7.59 -20.99
N GLU A 408 29.50 7.38 -19.96
CA GLU A 408 30.16 6.09 -19.69
C GLU A 408 29.15 4.94 -19.62
N LYS A 409 28.04 5.11 -18.87
CA LYS A 409 27.01 4.05 -18.72
C LYS A 409 26.26 3.78 -20.01
N ILE A 410 25.87 4.82 -20.75
CA ILE A 410 25.19 4.65 -22.04
C ILE A 410 26.09 3.91 -23.03
N LEU A 411 27.37 4.29 -23.14
CA LEU A 411 28.32 3.60 -24.01
C LEU A 411 28.52 2.13 -23.61
N PHE A 412 28.57 1.85 -22.31
CA PHE A 412 28.67 0.48 -21.81
C PHE A 412 27.45 -0.37 -22.17
N LEU A 413 26.23 0.17 -22.00
CA LEU A 413 25.01 -0.53 -22.39
C LEU A 413 24.94 -0.76 -23.91
N LEU A 414 25.29 0.24 -24.72
CA LEU A 414 25.33 0.10 -26.18
C LEU A 414 26.38 -0.90 -26.67
N ALA A 415 27.49 -1.05 -25.94
CA ALA A 415 28.53 -2.02 -26.28
C ALA A 415 28.15 -3.46 -25.93
N ASN A 416 27.19 -3.67 -25.02
CA ASN A 416 26.73 -4.98 -24.57
C ASN A 416 25.44 -5.44 -25.27
N LEU A 417 25.16 -4.93 -26.48
CA LEU A 417 24.06 -5.44 -27.28
C LEU A 417 24.37 -6.89 -27.68
N GLU A 418 23.52 -7.83 -27.27
CA GLU A 418 23.64 -9.23 -27.69
C GLU A 418 23.40 -9.34 -29.21
N ASP A 419 24.30 -10.02 -29.91
CA ASP A 419 24.08 -10.39 -31.30
C ASP A 419 22.93 -11.40 -31.37
N ASN A 420 21.77 -10.98 -31.86
CA ASN A 420 20.70 -11.91 -32.16
C ASN A 420 21.20 -12.89 -33.24
N PRO A 421 21.21 -14.21 -33.00
CA PRO A 421 21.63 -15.17 -34.02
C PRO A 421 20.70 -15.17 -35.25
N GLU A 422 19.48 -14.63 -35.11
CA GLU A 422 18.50 -14.49 -36.20
C GLU A 422 18.79 -13.30 -37.13
N THR A 423 19.63 -12.35 -36.73
CA THR A 423 19.97 -11.18 -37.57
C THR A 423 20.81 -11.56 -38.79
N GLY A 424 21.52 -12.70 -38.76
CA GLY A 424 22.21 -13.28 -39.91
C GLY A 424 21.30 -14.08 -40.86
N THR A 425 20.05 -14.37 -40.46
CA THR A 425 19.06 -15.05 -41.31
C THR A 425 18.03 -14.10 -41.92
N ALA A 426 17.92 -12.87 -41.42
CA ALA A 426 17.04 -11.86 -41.99
C ALA A 426 17.46 -11.39 -43.41
N GLU A 427 18.69 -11.67 -43.84
CA GLU A 427 19.13 -11.43 -45.22
C GLU A 427 18.47 -12.37 -46.24
N THR A 428 17.86 -13.49 -45.84
CA THR A 428 17.15 -14.37 -46.79
C THR A 428 15.75 -13.88 -47.17
N ASP A 429 15.18 -12.91 -46.45
CA ASP A 429 13.85 -12.35 -46.77
C ASP A 429 13.91 -11.13 -47.70
N ILE A 430 15.11 -10.62 -48.02
CA ILE A 430 15.29 -9.56 -49.03
C ILE A 430 15.01 -10.10 -50.46
N GLN A 431 14.97 -11.43 -50.64
CA GLN A 431 14.60 -12.05 -51.92
C GLN A 431 13.07 -12.14 -52.17
N ASN A 432 12.23 -11.76 -51.20
CA ASN A 432 10.76 -11.80 -51.33
C ASN A 432 10.10 -10.41 -51.43
N LEU A 433 10.88 -9.35 -51.64
CA LEU A 433 10.32 -8.04 -52.00
C LEU A 433 9.84 -8.06 -53.46
N PRO A 434 8.56 -7.75 -53.75
CA PRO A 434 8.10 -7.63 -55.12
C PRO A 434 8.89 -6.52 -55.80
N VAL A 435 9.55 -6.87 -56.92
CA VAL A 435 10.21 -5.95 -57.83
C VAL A 435 9.17 -4.94 -58.31
N PHE A 436 9.09 -3.78 -57.66
CA PHE A 436 8.45 -2.62 -58.24
C PHE A 436 9.41 -2.04 -59.29
N LEU A 437 9.23 -2.52 -60.52
CA LEU A 437 9.67 -1.86 -61.74
C LEU A 437 9.18 -0.41 -61.73
N TRP A 438 10.09 0.53 -61.48
CA TRP A 438 9.97 1.89 -62.02
C TRP A 438 10.87 1.97 -63.26
N LEU A 439 10.25 1.74 -64.41
CA LEU A 439 10.72 2.19 -65.71
C LEU A 439 10.12 3.58 -65.97
N HIS A 440 11.01 4.49 -66.41
CA HIS A 440 10.84 5.89 -66.84
C HIS A 440 10.88 6.99 -65.80
#